data_AF-A0A0Q4X098-F1
#
_entry.id   AF-A0A0Q4X098-F1
#
_cell.length_a   1.000
_cell.length_b   1.000
_cell.length_c   1.000
_cell.angle_alpha   90.00
_cell.angle_beta   90.00
_cell.angle_gamma   90.00
#
_symmetry.space_group_name_H-M   'P 1'
#
loop_
_entity.id
_entity.type
_entity.pdbx_description
1 polymer ?
#
loop_
_entity_poly.entity_id
_entity_poly.type
_entity_poly.pdbx_seq_one_letter_code
_entity_poly.pdbx_strand_id
1 'polypeptide(L)'
;MAASVSCRTRATTATAWVSSTALVRYRCNDYSVPTAYGFRDVLVKGFVEEVVILCGGIEIARHERIYGTGVFVSDPLHYLALIETKPNAFDKAAAL
;
A
#
# COMPACT_ATOMS: atom_id res chain seq x y z
N MET A 1 16.20 -15.24 -3.69
CA MET A 1 15.02 -15.74 -4.44
C MET A 1 14.27 -14.51 -4.94
N ALA A 2 14.68 -13.97 -6.08
CA ALA A 2 14.08 -12.77 -6.66
C ALA A 2 12.90 -13.22 -7.54
N ALA A 3 11.67 -12.89 -7.14
CA ALA A 3 10.52 -13.05 -8.02
C ALA A 3 10.75 -12.13 -9.22
N SER A 4 11.11 -12.74 -10.34
CA SER A 4 11.21 -12.09 -11.64
C SER A 4 9.85 -11.47 -11.96
N VAL A 5 9.76 -10.14 -11.85
CA VAL A 5 8.63 -9.38 -12.40
C VAL A 5 8.72 -9.52 -13.92
N SER A 6 7.97 -10.47 -14.47
CA SER A 6 7.87 -10.76 -15.90
C SER A 6 7.39 -9.51 -16.66
N CYS A 7 8.33 -8.75 -17.21
CA CYS A 7 8.15 -7.38 -17.69
C CYS A 7 7.76 -7.26 -19.17
N ARG A 8 6.98 -8.20 -19.74
CA ARG A 8 6.52 -8.06 -21.14
C ARG A 8 5.32 -7.14 -21.34
N THR A 9 4.66 -6.70 -20.27
CA THR A 9 3.57 -5.71 -20.31
C THR A 9 4.10 -4.31 -19.98
N ARG A 10 3.78 -3.33 -20.83
CA ARG A 10 4.20 -1.92 -20.70
C ARG A 10 3.52 -1.31 -19.45
N ALA A 11 4.27 -1.14 -18.37
CA ALA A 11 3.77 -0.54 -17.15
C ALA A 11 3.85 0.99 -17.21
N THR A 12 2.81 1.68 -16.74
CA THR A 12 2.92 3.11 -16.42
C THR A 12 3.58 3.24 -15.06
N THR A 13 4.63 4.05 -14.95
CA THR A 13 5.33 4.27 -13.69
C THR A 13 5.07 5.69 -13.18
N ALA A 14 4.74 5.83 -11.90
CA ALA A 14 4.54 7.10 -11.24
C ALA A 14 5.17 7.07 -9.83
N THR A 15 5.60 8.23 -9.33
CA THR A 15 5.99 8.40 -7.94
C THR A 15 4.80 8.88 -7.11
N ALA A 16 4.67 8.39 -5.89
CA ALA A 16 3.60 8.79 -4.97
C ALA A 16 4.09 8.77 -3.52
N TRP A 17 3.41 9.54 -2.66
CA TRP A 17 3.66 9.59 -1.23
C TRP A 17 2.63 8.73 -0.48
N VAL A 18 3.08 7.97 0.52
CA VAL A 18 2.19 7.19 1.39
C VAL A 18 1.57 8.08 2.47
N SER A 19 0.24 8.12 2.55
CA SER A 19 -0.49 8.89 3.56
C SER A 19 -0.26 8.37 4.99
N SER A 20 -0.69 9.15 5.98
CA SER A 20 -0.71 8.74 7.40
C SER A 20 -1.55 7.50 7.67
N THR A 21 -2.51 7.19 6.79
CA THR A 21 -3.40 6.02 6.85
C THR A 21 -2.89 4.83 6.04
N ALA A 22 -1.62 4.87 5.64
CA ALA A 22 -0.95 3.85 4.83
C ALA A 22 -1.60 3.63 3.45
N LEU A 23 -1.98 4.72 2.77
CA LEU A 23 -2.61 4.70 1.46
C LEU A 23 -1.76 5.38 0.41
N VAL A 24 -1.84 4.87 -0.82
CA VAL A 24 -1.20 5.42 -2.00
C VAL A 24 -2.25 5.66 -3.07
N ARG A 25 -2.34 6.91 -3.53
CA ARG A 25 -3.23 7.26 -4.64
C ARG A 25 -2.56 6.96 -5.97
N TYR A 26 -3.19 6.13 -6.79
CA TYR A 26 -2.83 5.94 -8.18
C TYR A 26 -4.02 6.23 -9.08
N ARG A 27 -3.86 7.22 -9.96
CA ARG A 27 -4.97 7.82 -10.73
C ARG A 27 -6.05 8.33 -9.76
N CYS A 28 -7.27 7.79 -9.85
CA CYS A 28 -8.41 8.22 -9.05
C CYS A 28 -8.76 7.24 -7.92
N ASN A 29 -7.92 6.23 -7.66
CA ASN A 29 -8.19 5.19 -6.66
C ASN A 29 -7.06 5.14 -5.63
N ASP A 30 -7.44 4.76 -4.41
CA ASP A 30 -6.53 4.63 -3.28
C ASP A 30 -6.27 3.16 -2.98
N TYR A 31 -5.00 2.80 -2.86
CA TYR A 31 -4.54 1.45 -2.59
C TYR A 31 -3.82 1.41 -1.24
N SER A 32 -4.15 0.46 -0.38
CA SER A 32 -3.45 0.32 0.90
C SER A 32 -2.04 -0.23 0.71
N VAL A 33 -1.14 0.12 1.61
CA VAL A 33 0.21 -0.43 1.73
C VAL A 33 0.47 -0.85 3.17
N PRO A 34 1.44 -1.73 3.45
CA PRO A 34 1.76 -2.08 4.83
C PRO A 34 2.13 -0.83 5.63
N THR A 35 1.53 -0.69 6.81
CA THR A 35 1.66 0.48 7.71
C THR A 35 3.10 0.81 8.09
N ALA A 36 4.01 -0.16 8.06
CA ALA A 36 5.45 0.03 8.24
C ALA A 36 6.09 0.99 7.20
N TYR A 37 5.43 1.23 6.07
CA TYR A 37 5.88 2.11 5.00
C TYR A 37 5.11 3.45 4.95
N GLY A 38 4.32 3.78 5.97
CA GLY A 38 3.68 5.09 6.10
C GLY A 38 4.69 6.24 6.00
N PHE A 39 4.27 7.37 5.43
CA PHE A 39 5.11 8.57 5.27
C PHE A 39 6.40 8.34 4.48
N ARG A 40 6.36 7.49 3.44
CA ARG A 40 7.49 7.26 2.54
C ARG A 40 7.12 7.58 1.09
N ASP A 41 8.12 7.99 0.33
CA ASP A 41 8.05 8.00 -1.13
C ASP A 41 8.09 6.58 -1.69
N VAL A 42 7.19 6.30 -2.62
CA VAL A 42 7.07 5.00 -3.27
C VAL A 42 6.97 5.16 -4.79
N LEU A 43 7.34 4.08 -5.48
CA LEU A 43 7.15 3.93 -6.91
C LEU A 43 5.90 3.08 -7.14
N VAL A 44 4.98 3.55 -7.96
CA VAL A 44 3.80 2.81 -8.38
C VAL A 44 3.95 2.42 -9.84
N LYS A 45 3.82 1.12 -10.12
CA LYS A 45 3.75 0.54 -11.46
C LYS A 45 2.33 0.07 -11.74
N GLY A 46 1.63 0.77 -12.61
CA GLY A 46 0.31 0.37 -13.09
C GLY A 46 0.41 -0.44 -14.38
N PHE A 47 0.08 -1.73 -14.29
CA PHE A 47 -0.12 -2.64 -15.41
C PHE A 47 -1.58 -2.62 -15.86
N VAL A 48 -1.95 -3.44 -16.85
CA VAL A 48 -3.35 -3.54 -17.30
C VAL A 48 -4.24 -4.17 -16.23
N GLU A 49 -3.74 -5.20 -15.54
CA GLU A 49 -4.52 -5.99 -14.58
C GLU A 49 -4.18 -5.67 -13.13
N GLU A 50 -3.01 -5.09 -12.86
CA GLU A 50 -2.50 -4.90 -11.50
C GLU A 50 -1.82 -3.55 -11.29
N VAL A 51 -1.75 -3.15 -10.03
CA VAL A 51 -0.98 -2.02 -9.52
C VAL A 51 0.02 -2.55 -8.51
N VAL A 52 1.31 -2.36 -8.78
CA VAL A 52 2.42 -2.80 -7.93
C VAL A 52 3.07 -1.58 -7.30
N ILE A 53 3.26 -1.60 -5.98
CA ILE A 53 3.84 -0.51 -5.21
C ILE A 53 5.19 -0.95 -4.65
N LEU A 54 6.22 -0.14 -4.88
CA LEU A 54 7.59 -0.42 -4.48
C LEU A 54 8.16 0.68 -3.58
N CYS A 55 8.85 0.29 -2.53
CA CYS A 55 9.64 1.19 -1.68
C CYS A 55 11.12 0.81 -1.82
N GLY A 56 11.97 1.73 -2.27
CA GLY A 56 13.41 1.46 -2.45
C GLY A 56 13.74 0.30 -3.40
N GLY A 57 12.86 0.01 -4.38
CA GLY A 57 13.02 -1.09 -5.32
C GLY A 57 12.46 -2.44 -4.85
N ILE A 58 11.94 -2.53 -3.62
CA ILE A 58 11.31 -3.72 -3.07
C ILE A 58 9.78 -3.60 -3.25
N GLU A 59 9.13 -4.62 -3.78
CA GLU A 59 7.67 -4.71 -3.84
C GLU A 59 7.08 -4.83 -2.44
N ILE A 60 6.23 -3.88 -2.05
CA ILE A 60 5.60 -3.82 -0.72
C ILE A 60 4.11 -4.10 -0.75
N ALA A 61 3.45 -3.92 -1.91
CA ALA A 61 2.04 -4.21 -2.10
C ALA A 61 1.72 -4.44 -3.58
N ARG A 62 0.73 -5.28 -3.83
CA ARG A 62 0.18 -5.57 -5.16
C ARG A 62 -1.32 -5.67 -5.07
N HIS A 63 -2.01 -5.01 -5.99
CA HIS A 63 -3.46 -4.96 -6.05
C HIS A 63 -3.96 -5.22 -7.45
N GLU A 64 -5.17 -5.76 -7.58
CA GLU A 64 -5.89 -5.72 -8.85
C GLU A 64 -6.17 -4.26 -9.24
N ARG A 65 -6.00 -3.95 -10.52
CA ARG A 65 -6.21 -2.59 -11.01
C ARG A 65 -7.69 -2.31 -11.20
N ILE A 66 -8.18 -1.30 -10.48
CA ILE A 66 -9.54 -0.79 -10.65
C ILE A 66 -9.52 0.46 -11.53
N TYR A 67 -10.37 0.47 -12.57
CA TYR A 67 -10.53 1.59 -13.51
C TYR A 67 -11.64 2.58 -13.12
N GLY A 68 -12.34 2.31 -12.02
CA GLY A 68 -13.31 3.24 -11.42
C GLY A 68 -12.68 4.51 -10.85
N THR A 69 -13.45 5.28 -10.09
CA THR A 69 -13.01 6.53 -9.45
C THR A 69 -13.47 6.53 -8.01
N GLY A 70 -12.61 6.97 -7.10
CA GLY A 70 -12.89 7.04 -5.68
C GLY A 70 -12.98 5.68 -5.00
N VAL A 71 -12.48 4.61 -5.63
CA VAL A 71 -12.47 3.29 -5.03
C VAL A 71 -11.28 3.15 -4.08
N PHE A 72 -11.57 2.54 -2.94
CA PHE A 72 -10.61 2.22 -1.91
C PHE A 72 -10.34 0.72 -1.92
N VAL A 73 -9.13 0.32 -2.27
CA VAL A 73 -8.69 -1.08 -2.29
C VAL A 73 -7.81 -1.34 -1.08
N SER A 74 -8.26 -2.21 -0.18
CA SER A 74 -7.59 -2.48 1.07
C SER A 74 -7.36 -3.96 1.31
N ASP A 75 -6.09 -4.33 1.53
CA ASP A 75 -5.70 -5.62 2.09
C ASP A 75 -5.64 -5.55 3.64
N PRO A 76 -6.39 -6.38 4.37
CA PRO A 76 -6.30 -6.48 5.83
C PRO A 76 -4.89 -6.74 6.38
N LEU A 77 -4.04 -7.49 5.66
CA LEU A 77 -2.68 -7.84 6.09
C LEU A 77 -1.77 -6.60 6.23
N HIS A 78 -2.06 -5.53 5.50
CA HIS A 78 -1.29 -4.28 5.56
C HIS A 78 -1.34 -3.61 6.95
N TYR A 79 -2.35 -3.93 7.75
CA TYR A 79 -2.57 -3.33 9.07
C TYR A 79 -2.10 -4.24 10.22
N LEU A 80 -1.55 -5.41 9.93
CA LEU A 80 -1.19 -6.39 10.96
C LEU A 80 -0.16 -5.84 11.97
N ALA A 81 0.82 -5.06 11.49
CA ALA A 81 1.81 -4.42 12.36
C ALA A 81 1.19 -3.48 13.42
N LEU A 82 0.00 -2.93 13.17
CA LEU A 82 -0.72 -2.12 14.17
C LEU A 82 -1.33 -2.99 15.27
N ILE A 83 -1.80 -4.20 14.93
CA ILE A 83 -2.42 -5.14 15.87
C ILE A 83 -1.34 -5.77 16.77
N GLU A 84 -0.20 -6.15 16.20
CA GLU A 84 0.94 -6.69 16.94
C GLU A 84 1.49 -5.69 17.98
N THR A 85 1.32 -4.38 17.73
CA THR A 85 1.79 -3.33 18.63
C THR A 85 0.87 -3.11 19.85
N LYS A 86 -0.33 -3.73 19.92
CA LYS A 86 -1.23 -3.58 21.08
C LYS A 86 -2.02 -4.84 21.47
N PRO A 87 -1.39 -5.82 22.14
CA PRO A 87 -2.13 -6.69 23.05
C PRO A 87 -2.52 -5.99 24.37
N ASN A 88 -1.80 -4.93 24.80
CA ASN A 88 -1.88 -4.39 26.18
C ASN A 88 -2.36 -2.94 26.32
N ALA A 89 -3.09 -2.37 25.37
CA ALA A 89 -3.42 -0.94 25.42
C ALA A 89 -4.85 -0.60 25.85
N PHE A 90 -5.41 -1.42 26.74
CA PHE A 90 -6.64 -1.11 27.44
C PHE A 90 -6.44 -0.33 28.76
N ASP A 91 -5.22 0.10 29.11
CA ASP A 91 -4.95 0.87 30.35
C ASP A 91 -4.95 2.39 30.18
N LYS A 92 -5.37 2.94 29.02
CA LYS A 92 -5.45 4.40 28.79
C LYS A 92 -6.87 4.97 28.70
N ALA A 93 -7.80 4.38 29.44
CA ALA A 93 -9.11 4.98 29.73
C ALA A 93 -9.32 5.16 31.25
N ALA A 94 -8.28 5.61 31.98
CA ALA A 94 -8.51 6.28 33.25
C ALA A 94 -9.05 7.68 32.92
N ALA A 95 -10.37 7.83 33.06
CA ALA A 95 -11.07 9.10 33.00
C ALA A 95 -10.40 10.13 33.94
N LEU A 96 -10.30 11.37 33.46
CA LEU A 96 -9.96 12.54 34.26
C LEU A 96 -11.26 13.17 34.78
#